data_AF-A0A7T8JX88-F1
#
_entry.id   AF-A0A7T8JX88-F1
#
_cell.length_a   1.000
_cell.length_b   1.000
_cell.length_c   1.000
_cell.angle_alpha   90.00
_cell.angle_beta   90.00
_cell.angle_gamma   90.00
#
_symmetry.space_group_name_H-M   'P 1'
#
loop_
_entity.id
_entity.type
_entity.pdbx_description
1 polymer ?
#
loop_
_entity_poly.entity_id
_entity_poly.type
_entity_poly.pdbx_seq_one_letter_code
_entity_poly.pdbx_strand_id
1 'polypeptide(L)'
;GGTFTISNLGMFGITEFTAIINPPQVGILAIGSGFPEIHPHTGKSFTSMSATLSFDQRFIDDGVAASFMSTFRKVMENPEYMNLGLLPMGRFSAASE
;
A
#
# COMPACT_ATOMS: atom_id res chain seq x y z
N GLY A 1 9.18 10.78 -18.38
CA GLY A 1 9.44 10.86 -16.92
C GLY A 1 8.51 9.90 -16.20
N GLY A 2 8.88 9.45 -15.00
CA GLY A 2 8.00 8.62 -14.16
C GLY A 2 7.01 9.47 -13.36
N THR A 3 5.82 8.93 -13.08
CA THR A 3 4.73 9.61 -12.35
C THR A 3 4.57 9.16 -10.90
N PHE A 4 5.05 7.95 -10.58
CA PHE A 4 4.99 7.35 -9.26
C PHE A 4 6.17 6.38 -9.10
N THR A 5 6.67 6.21 -7.86
CA THR A 5 7.79 5.31 -7.58
C THR A 5 7.36 4.21 -6.61
N ILE A 6 7.84 3.00 -6.87
CA ILE A 6 7.80 1.89 -5.91
C ILE A 6 9.25 1.56 -5.57
N SER A 7 9.56 1.50 -4.28
CA SER A 7 10.86 1.09 -3.75
C SER A 7 10.69 -0.23 -3.02
N ASN A 8 11.43 -1.26 -3.44
CA ASN A 8 11.39 -2.57 -2.80
C ASN A 8 12.75 -2.85 -2.13
N LEU A 9 12.81 -2.61 -0.81
CA LEU A 9 13.95 -3.04 0.00
C LEU A 9 13.70 -4.36 0.72
N GLY A 10 12.49 -4.94 0.57
CA GLY A 10 12.17 -6.27 1.06
C GLY A 10 13.08 -7.37 0.50
N MET A 11 13.61 -7.19 -0.70
CA MET A 11 14.62 -8.10 -1.26
C MET A 11 15.94 -8.14 -0.47
N PHE A 12 16.23 -7.10 0.31
CA PHE A 12 17.39 -7.01 1.19
C PHE A 12 17.06 -7.41 2.63
N GLY A 13 15.88 -8.00 2.87
CA GLY A 13 15.43 -8.42 4.20
C GLY A 13 14.87 -7.30 5.06
N ILE A 14 14.74 -6.07 4.55
CA ILE A 14 14.17 -4.94 5.28
C ILE A 14 12.65 -5.14 5.40
N THR A 15 12.16 -5.22 6.63
CA THR A 15 10.74 -5.49 6.93
C THR A 15 9.88 -4.24 6.80
N GLU A 16 10.41 -3.05 7.05
CA GLU A 16 9.70 -1.77 6.98
C GLU A 16 10.70 -0.62 6.79
N PHE A 17 10.34 0.37 5.98
CA PHE A 17 11.13 1.59 5.81
C PHE A 17 10.30 2.74 5.26
N THR A 18 10.77 3.97 5.51
CA THR A 18 10.20 5.19 4.94
C THR A 18 11.01 5.62 3.74
N ALA A 19 10.42 5.56 2.54
CA ALA A 19 11.08 6.00 1.32
C ALA A 19 11.05 7.52 1.18
N ILE A 20 12.11 8.10 0.62
CA ILE A 20 12.17 9.53 0.29
C ILE A 20 11.60 9.73 -1.11
N ILE A 21 10.68 10.68 -1.26
CA ILE A 21 10.07 11.03 -2.54
C ILE A 21 11.15 11.42 -3.54
N ASN A 22 11.05 10.94 -4.78
CA ASN A 22 11.94 11.33 -5.88
C ASN A 22 11.30 12.47 -6.70
N PRO A 23 11.70 13.74 -6.52
CA PRO A 23 11.13 14.84 -7.28
C PRO A 23 11.35 14.64 -8.79
N PRO A 24 10.39 14.99 -9.67
CA PRO A 24 9.20 15.80 -9.43
C PRO A 24 7.94 15.03 -9.00
N GLN A 25 8.07 13.77 -8.59
CA GLN A 25 6.91 12.97 -8.16
C GLN A 25 6.43 13.43 -6.77
N VAL A 26 5.17 13.13 -6.46
CA VAL A 26 4.51 13.54 -5.20
C VAL A 26 4.25 12.38 -4.23
N GLY A 27 4.64 11.16 -4.61
CA GLY A 27 4.45 9.97 -3.79
C GLY A 27 5.42 8.85 -4.15
N ILE A 28 5.75 8.04 -3.14
CA ILE A 28 6.58 6.84 -3.26
C ILE A 28 6.07 5.75 -2.32
N LEU A 29 5.95 4.52 -2.81
CA LEU A 29 5.52 3.36 -2.05
C LEU A 29 6.73 2.47 -1.70
N ALA A 30 7.01 2.32 -0.41
CA ALA A 30 8.01 1.42 0.13
C ALA A 30 7.40 0.04 0.39
N ILE A 31 8.02 -1.03 -0.14
CA ILE A 31 7.61 -2.42 0.03
C ILE A 31 8.65 -3.16 0.86
N GLY A 32 8.22 -3.64 2.03
CA GLY A 32 9.02 -4.47 2.93
C GLY A 32 9.10 -5.93 2.50
N SER A 33 9.88 -6.72 3.23
CA SER A 33 10.03 -8.15 3.01
C SER A 33 8.75 -8.90 3.36
N GLY A 34 8.47 -9.98 2.62
CA GLY A 34 7.43 -10.93 2.97
C GLY A 34 7.91 -11.85 4.09
N PHE A 35 7.12 -12.02 5.15
CA PHE A 35 7.43 -12.92 6.25
C PHE A 35 6.23 -13.81 6.59
N PRO A 36 6.47 -15.07 7.02
CA PRO A 36 5.40 -15.99 7.34
C PRO A 36 4.72 -15.59 8.65
N GLU A 37 3.40 -15.57 8.65
CA GLU A 37 2.55 -15.40 9.83
C GLU A 37 1.52 -16.53 9.90
N ILE A 38 1.06 -16.83 11.12
CA ILE A 38 0.00 -17.83 11.33
C ILE A 38 -1.32 -17.10 11.57
N HIS A 39 -2.32 -17.44 10.78
CA HIS A 39 -3.64 -16.84 10.91
C HIS A 39 -4.30 -17.28 12.22
N PRO A 40 -4.66 -16.35 13.12
CA PRO A 40 -5.04 -16.68 14.50
C PRO A 40 -6.29 -17.56 14.60
N HIS A 41 -7.21 -17.45 13.63
CA HIS A 41 -8.47 -18.19 13.63
C HIS A 41 -8.43 -19.51 12.86
N THR A 42 -7.53 -19.66 11.90
CA THR A 42 -7.54 -20.83 10.99
C THR A 42 -6.32 -21.72 11.17
N GLY A 43 -5.29 -21.24 11.87
CA GLY A 43 -4.01 -21.93 12.05
C GLY A 43 -3.21 -22.07 10.74
N LYS A 44 -3.69 -21.49 9.63
CA LYS A 44 -3.00 -21.56 8.33
C LYS A 44 -1.89 -20.54 8.27
N SER A 45 -0.76 -20.96 7.70
CA SER A 45 0.34 -20.06 7.37
C SER A 45 -0.06 -19.16 6.18
N PHE A 46 0.26 -17.87 6.26
CA PHE A 46 0.15 -16.90 5.18
C PHE A 46 1.39 -16.01 5.16
N THR A 47 1.64 -15.35 4.03
CA THR A 47 2.72 -14.38 3.91
C THR A 47 2.18 -12.99 4.17
N SER A 48 2.77 -12.30 5.14
CA SER A 48 2.49 -10.90 5.46
C SER A 48 3.62 -10.01 4.90
N MET A 49 3.31 -8.77 4.54
CA MET A 49 4.30 -7.78 4.11
C MET A 49 3.87 -6.38 4.56
N SER A 50 4.85 -5.51 4.82
CA SER A 50 4.57 -4.08 5.05
C SER A 50 4.59 -3.29 3.74
N ALA A 51 3.75 -2.26 3.68
CA ALA A 51 3.76 -1.28 2.62
C ALA A 51 3.59 0.13 3.23
N THR A 52 4.53 1.03 2.98
CA THR A 52 4.54 2.39 3.54
C THR A 52 4.50 3.42 2.43
N LEU A 53 3.50 4.31 2.44
CA LEU A 53 3.37 5.39 1.47
C LEU A 53 3.93 6.69 2.05
N SER A 54 4.95 7.24 1.40
CA SER A 54 5.38 8.62 1.62
C SER A 54 4.77 9.51 0.55
N PHE A 55 4.17 10.63 0.94
CA PHE A 55 3.50 11.55 0.02
C PHE A 55 3.69 13.01 0.45
N ASP A 56 3.56 13.92 -0.51
CA ASP A 56 3.61 15.35 -0.27
C ASP A 56 2.20 15.88 0.09
N GLN A 57 2.02 16.26 1.35
CA GLN A 57 0.75 16.78 1.88
C GLN A 57 0.29 18.10 1.24
N ARG A 58 1.13 18.78 0.46
CA ARG A 58 0.70 19.95 -0.32
C ARG A 58 -0.19 19.57 -1.51
N PHE A 59 -0.14 18.31 -1.93
CA PHE A 59 -0.83 17.81 -3.13
C PHE A 59 -1.79 16.65 -2.85
N ILE A 60 -1.63 15.94 -1.74
CA ILE A 60 -2.41 14.74 -1.41
C ILE A 60 -2.92 14.85 0.03
N ASP A 61 -4.23 14.73 0.21
CA ASP A 61 -4.87 14.68 1.54
C ASP A 61 -4.69 13.30 2.20
N ASP A 62 -4.58 13.29 3.53
CA ASP A 62 -4.41 12.06 4.32
C ASP A 62 -5.54 11.04 4.08
N GLY A 63 -6.79 11.51 3.93
CA GLY A 63 -7.93 10.64 3.63
C GLY A 63 -7.83 9.95 2.27
N VAL A 64 -7.28 10.64 1.26
CA VAL A 64 -7.03 10.06 -0.07
C VAL A 64 -5.89 9.04 0.00
N ALA A 65 -4.81 9.36 0.71
CA ALA A 65 -3.70 8.44 0.94
C ALA A 65 -4.15 7.17 1.68
N ALA A 66 -4.96 7.30 2.72
CA ALA A 66 -5.53 6.18 3.48
C ALA A 66 -6.46 5.31 2.61
N SER A 67 -7.30 5.93 1.78
CA SER A 67 -8.18 5.23 0.84
C SER A 67 -7.38 4.47 -0.22
N PHE A 68 -6.32 5.07 -0.75
CA PHE A 68 -5.39 4.42 -1.67
C PHE A 68 -4.75 3.19 -1.01
N MET A 69 -4.20 3.32 0.20
CA MET A 69 -3.56 2.20 0.91
C MET A 69 -4.55 1.09 1.27
N SER A 70 -5.79 1.44 1.63
CA SER A 70 -6.86 0.46 1.86
C SER A 70 -7.20 -0.33 0.59
N THR A 71 -7.29 0.37 -0.54
CA THR A 71 -7.57 -0.25 -1.85
C THR A 71 -6.40 -1.13 -2.27
N PHE A 72 -5.18 -0.63 -2.16
CA PHE A 72 -3.95 -1.38 -2.44
C PHE A 72 -3.91 -2.68 -1.63
N ARG A 73 -4.12 -2.60 -0.30
CA ARG A 73 -4.16 -3.79 0.57
C ARG A 73 -5.19 -4.81 0.09
N LYS A 74 -6.43 -4.40 -0.17
CA LYS A 74 -7.51 -5.31 -0.62
C LYS A 74 -7.18 -6.01 -1.93
N VAL A 75 -6.58 -5.28 -2.87
CA VAL A 75 -6.18 -5.81 -4.18
C VAL A 75 -5.03 -6.79 -4.04
N MET A 76 -4.04 -6.50 -3.20
CA MET A 76 -2.92 -7.41 -2.94
C MET A 76 -3.35 -8.68 -2.20
N GLU A 77 -4.31 -8.57 -1.28
CA GLU A 77 -4.88 -9.72 -0.56
C GLU A 77 -5.82 -10.57 -1.44
N ASN A 78 -6.45 -9.98 -2.46
CA ASN A 78 -7.40 -10.66 -3.34
C ASN A 78 -7.15 -10.25 -4.82
N PRO A 79 -6.21 -10.91 -5.51
CA PRO A 79 -5.82 -10.55 -6.88
C PRO A 79 -6.96 -10.60 -7.91
N GLU A 80 -8.05 -11.34 -7.62
CA GLU A 80 -9.25 -11.43 -8.46
C GLU A 80 -9.88 -10.07 -8.77
N TYR A 81 -9.72 -9.08 -7.87
CA TYR A 81 -10.17 -7.70 -8.11
C TYR A 81 -9.52 -7.10 -9.37
N MET A 82 -8.25 -7.41 -9.66
CA MET A 82 -7.60 -6.96 -10.90
C MET A 82 -8.09 -7.72 -12.12
N ASN A 83 -8.23 -9.05 -12.01
CA ASN A 83 -8.68 -9.89 -13.14
C ASN A 83 -10.06 -9.50 -13.65
N LEU A 84 -10.96 -9.15 -12.73
CA LEU A 84 -12.36 -8.82 -13.05
C LEU A 84 -12.54 -7.33 -13.39
N GLY A 85 -11.49 -6.50 -13.31
CA GLY A 85 -11.59 -5.05 -13.47
C GLY A 85 -12.43 -4.37 -12.38
N LEU A 86 -12.69 -5.05 -11.27
CA LEU A 86 -13.49 -4.58 -10.16
C LEU A 86 -12.57 -4.07 -9.06
N LEU A 87 -12.24 -2.77 -9.10
CA LEU A 87 -11.52 -2.17 -7.99
C LEU A 87 -12.49 -1.97 -6.81
N PRO A 88 -12.14 -2.44 -5.60
CA PRO A 88 -12.96 -2.21 -4.44
C PRO A 88 -12.97 -0.71 -4.16
N MET A 89 -14.07 -0.04 -4.53
CA MET A 89 -14.24 1.39 -4.28
C MET A 89 -14.09 1.62 -2.78
N GLY A 90 -13.09 2.41 -2.39
CA GLY A 90 -13.03 2.95 -1.04
C GLY A 90 -14.32 3.71 -0.77
N ARG A 91 -14.96 3.47 0.38
CA ARG A 91 -16.03 4.35 0.84
C ARG A 91 -15.38 5.72 1.05
N PHE A 92 -15.70 6.69 0.19
CA PHE A 92 -15.57 8.09 0.56
C PHE A 92 -16.54 8.32 1.71
N SER A 93 -16.04 8.26 2.95
CA SER A 93 -16.76 8.84 4.07
C SER A 93 -16.67 10.34 3.91
N ALA A 94 -17.59 10.92 3.13
CA ALA A 94 -17.94 12.32 3.28
C ALA A 94 -18.66 12.46 4.62
N ALA A 95 -17.89 12.51 5.70
CA ALA A 95 -18.30 12.94 7.03
C ALA A 95 -17.21 13.92 7.47
N SER A 96 -17.47 15.23 7.32
CA SER A 96 -17.62 16.17 8.45
C SER A 96 -16.35 16.20 9.32
N GLU A 97 -15.53 17.25 9.31
CA GLU A 97 -15.82 18.69 9.45
C GLU A 97 -14.91 19.58 8.58
#